data_AF-A0A497NKW9-F1
#
_entry.id   AF-A0A497NKW9-F1
#
_cell.length_a   1.000
_cell.length_b   1.000
_cell.length_c   1.000
_cell.angle_alpha   90.00
_cell.angle_beta   90.00
_cell.angle_gamma   90.00
#
_symmetry.space_group_name_H-M   'P 1'
#
loop_
_entity.id
_entity.type
_entity.pdbx_description
1 polymer ?
#
loop_
_entity_poly.entity_id
_entity_poly.type
_entity_poly.pdbx_seq_one_letter_code
_entity_poly.pdbx_strand_id
1 'polypeptide(L)'
;MEDVRATLKVALITVLFLSLAVAAGVVAYMERPLPKPGIAHLRIAYVMRIPGALTVPHKEMVGKIVAAFRAWYKANFGVDVLVDVSYEDVMMFARELGVGKPKYDVWWGGVLEDFEEHAESLLAFNSTQKDVLLELVPNATVLNCHIMEANTTTPRWYAWCLYAPCLLYDEAAMPDPPRSWDELAHPRFENKVMAPNFMPGFPVDPFLKHVGLAIYAYEAWKLGNETLG
;
A
#
# COMPACT_ATOMS: atom_id res chain seq x y z
N MET A 1 -42.59 16.92 29.16
CA MET A 1 -43.05 16.86 27.75
C MET A 1 -42.57 18.06 26.91
N GLU A 2 -42.25 19.21 27.52
CA GLU A 2 -41.62 20.37 26.85
C GLU A 2 -40.17 20.12 26.39
N ASP A 3 -39.39 19.38 27.19
CA ASP A 3 -37.95 19.16 26.97
C ASP A 3 -37.66 18.41 25.65
N VAL A 4 -38.40 17.32 25.39
CA VAL A 4 -38.28 16.50 24.16
C VAL A 4 -38.58 17.32 22.89
N ARG A 5 -39.50 18.28 22.96
CA ARG A 5 -39.86 19.14 21.82
C ARG A 5 -38.75 20.14 21.49
N ALA A 6 -38.03 20.63 22.50
CA ALA A 6 -36.88 21.52 22.30
C ALA A 6 -35.70 20.74 21.69
N THR A 7 -35.39 19.55 22.22
CA THR A 7 -34.34 18.67 21.68
C THR A 7 -34.60 18.27 20.23
N LEU A 8 -35.85 17.92 19.90
CA LEU A 8 -36.24 17.54 18.54
C LEU A 8 -36.07 18.68 17.53
N LYS A 9 -36.40 19.92 17.94
CA LYS A 9 -36.19 21.11 17.10
C LYS A 9 -34.71 21.35 16.83
N VAL A 10 -33.87 21.23 17.85
CA VAL A 10 -32.41 21.38 17.70
C VAL A 10 -31.86 20.30 16.77
N ALA A 11 -32.27 19.04 16.96
CA ALA A 11 -31.84 17.94 16.09
C ALA A 11 -32.24 18.17 14.62
N LEU A 12 -33.48 18.59 14.37
CA LEU A 12 -33.97 18.93 13.03
C LEU A 12 -33.16 20.05 12.39
N ILE A 13 -32.90 21.13 13.15
CA ILE A 13 -32.11 22.27 12.67
C ILE A 13 -30.69 21.82 12.33
N THR A 14 -30.05 21.04 13.20
CA THR A 14 -28.68 20.52 13.00
C THR A 14 -28.59 19.64 11.75
N VAL A 15 -29.55 18.73 11.55
CA VAL A 15 -29.62 17.88 10.34
C VAL A 15 -29.79 18.73 9.09
N LEU A 16 -30.61 19.78 9.15
CA LEU A 16 -30.88 20.66 8.02
C LEU A 16 -29.62 21.46 7.65
N PHE A 17 -28.89 21.97 8.64
CA PHE A 17 -27.60 22.66 8.42
C PHE A 17 -26.51 21.73 7.87
N LEU A 18 -26.39 20.51 8.42
CA LEU A 18 -25.46 19.50 7.91
C LEU A 18 -25.79 19.12 6.46
N SER A 19 -27.07 18.92 6.15
CA SER A 19 -27.51 18.58 4.79
C SER A 19 -27.21 19.72 3.81
N LEU A 20 -27.44 20.98 4.21
CA LEU A 20 -27.07 22.14 3.41
C LEU A 20 -25.55 22.25 3.21
N ALA A 21 -24.76 21.99 4.26
CA ALA A 21 -23.31 22.04 4.19
C ALA A 21 -22.75 20.96 3.26
N VAL A 22 -23.30 19.74 3.30
CA VAL A 22 -22.96 18.66 2.37
C VAL A 22 -23.35 19.03 0.95
N ALA A 23 -24.57 19.53 0.73
CA ALA A 23 -25.01 19.95 -0.61
C ALA A 23 -24.14 21.08 -1.17
N ALA A 24 -23.81 22.09 -0.36
CA ALA A 24 -22.91 23.17 -0.74
C ALA A 24 -21.50 22.67 -1.03
N GLY A 25 -21.00 21.69 -0.25
CA GLY A 25 -19.71 21.04 -0.51
C GLY A 25 -19.69 20.26 -1.83
N VAL A 26 -20.77 19.54 -2.16
CA VAL A 26 -20.92 18.83 -3.43
C VAL A 26 -21.00 19.81 -4.60
N VAL A 27 -21.80 20.86 -4.50
CA VAL A 27 -21.90 21.90 -5.53
C VAL A 27 -20.54 22.59 -5.73
N ALA A 28 -19.86 22.98 -4.65
CA ALA A 28 -18.53 23.58 -4.74
C ALA A 28 -17.47 22.63 -5.33
N TYR A 29 -17.63 21.31 -5.13
CA TYR A 29 -16.77 20.30 -5.75
C TYR A 29 -17.08 20.11 -7.24
N MET A 30 -18.36 20.16 -7.64
CA MET A 30 -18.76 20.09 -9.05
C MET A 30 -18.43 21.36 -9.83
N GLU A 31 -18.53 22.52 -9.18
CA GLU A 31 -18.19 23.83 -9.73
C GLU A 31 -16.71 24.17 -9.55
N ARG A 32 -15.91 23.22 -9.07
CA ARG A 32 -14.47 23.43 -8.89
C ARG A 32 -13.90 23.85 -10.24
N PRO A 33 -13.31 25.05 -10.34
CA PRO A 33 -12.84 25.54 -11.62
C PRO A 33 -11.83 24.53 -12.17
N LEU A 34 -12.03 24.14 -13.43
CA LEU A 34 -11.02 23.41 -14.19
C LEU A 34 -9.67 24.10 -13.97
N PRO A 35 -8.56 23.34 -13.92
CA PRO A 35 -7.24 23.92 -13.76
C PRO A 35 -7.12 25.12 -14.72
N LYS A 36 -6.94 26.31 -14.14
CA LYS A 36 -6.74 27.54 -14.91
C LYS A 36 -5.57 27.32 -15.88
N PRO A 37 -5.49 28.05 -17.00
CA PRO A 37 -4.31 27.97 -17.88
C PRO A 37 -3.04 28.21 -17.04
N GLY A 38 -2.24 27.15 -16.87
CA GLY A 38 -1.11 27.05 -15.95
C GLY A 38 -0.71 25.58 -15.79
N ILE A 39 0.52 25.29 -15.32
CA ILE A 39 1.01 23.91 -15.16
C ILE A 39 0.45 23.33 -13.86
N ALA A 40 -0.17 22.15 -13.92
CA ALA A 40 -0.51 21.38 -12.73
C ALA A 40 0.74 20.66 -12.19
N HIS A 41 0.89 20.55 -10.88
CA HIS A 41 2.01 19.82 -10.27
C HIS A 41 1.50 18.61 -9.48
N LEU A 42 2.18 17.47 -9.63
CA LEU A 42 1.93 16.25 -8.88
C LEU A 42 3.25 15.68 -8.37
N ARG A 43 3.40 15.56 -7.05
CA ARG A 43 4.59 14.98 -6.40
C ARG A 43 4.26 13.62 -5.84
N ILE A 44 5.01 12.61 -6.26
CA ILE A 44 4.79 11.22 -5.90
C ILE A 44 5.99 10.72 -5.10
N ALA A 45 5.75 10.16 -3.92
CA ALA A 45 6.72 9.31 -3.24
C ALA A 45 6.53 7.87 -3.71
N TYR A 46 7.51 7.32 -4.42
CA TYR A 46 7.56 5.91 -4.79
C TYR A 46 8.41 5.14 -3.78
N VAL A 47 7.74 4.47 -2.84
CA VAL A 47 8.29 3.92 -1.60
C VAL A 47 8.52 2.42 -1.75
N MET A 48 9.46 2.05 -2.62
CA MET A 48 9.77 0.64 -2.92
C MET A 48 11.27 0.38 -2.95
N ARG A 49 12.10 1.39 -2.67
CA ARG A 49 13.54 1.18 -2.63
C ARG A 49 13.88 0.41 -1.37
N ILE A 50 14.49 -0.76 -1.56
CA ILE A 50 15.01 -1.57 -0.47
C ILE A 50 16.34 -0.93 -0.02
N PRO A 51 16.57 -0.72 1.28
CA PRO A 51 17.80 -0.11 1.72
C PRO A 51 19.02 -0.97 1.37
N GLY A 52 20.09 -0.32 0.92
CA GLY A 52 21.28 -1.01 0.42
C GLY A 52 21.16 -1.57 -1.01
N ALA A 53 19.96 -1.58 -1.61
CA ALA A 53 19.81 -1.99 -3.00
C ALA A 53 20.32 -0.92 -3.97
N LEU A 54 21.02 -1.37 -5.02
CA LEU A 54 21.50 -0.52 -6.12
C LEU A 54 20.39 -0.11 -7.09
N THR A 55 19.25 -0.82 -7.04
CA THR A 55 18.13 -0.65 -7.96
C THR A 55 16.84 -0.36 -7.22
N VAL A 56 15.93 0.34 -7.91
CA VAL A 56 14.56 0.55 -7.44
C VAL A 56 13.64 -0.37 -8.24
N PRO A 57 12.83 -1.22 -7.57
CA PRO A 57 11.84 -2.05 -8.25
C PRO A 57 10.96 -1.23 -9.20
N HIS A 58 10.65 -1.78 -10.36
CA HIS A 58 9.71 -1.20 -11.33
C HIS A 58 9.98 0.24 -11.80
N LYS A 59 11.20 0.77 -11.65
CA LYS A 59 11.54 2.14 -12.06
C LYS A 59 11.13 2.48 -13.50
N GLU A 60 11.32 1.55 -14.43
CA GLU A 60 10.90 1.74 -15.83
C GLU A 60 9.37 1.81 -15.98
N MET A 61 8.64 0.95 -15.29
CA MET A 61 7.17 0.94 -15.29
C MET A 61 6.61 2.23 -14.70
N VAL A 62 7.19 2.74 -13.62
CA VAL A 62 6.85 4.05 -13.05
C VAL A 62 7.01 5.14 -14.11
N GLY A 63 8.12 5.14 -14.84
CA GLY A 63 8.35 6.08 -15.95
C GLY A 63 7.27 6.00 -17.04
N LYS A 64 6.86 4.79 -17.44
CA LYS A 64 5.79 4.56 -18.42
C LYS A 64 4.43 5.04 -17.92
N ILE A 65 4.08 4.76 -16.68
CA ILE A 65 2.82 5.19 -16.06
C ILE A 65 2.77 6.72 -15.98
N VAL A 66 3.85 7.37 -15.56
CA VAL A 66 3.93 8.83 -15.49
C VAL A 66 3.79 9.46 -16.87
N ALA A 67 4.45 8.91 -17.89
CA ALA A 67 4.32 9.39 -19.27
C ALA A 67 2.89 9.26 -19.79
N ALA A 68 2.23 8.11 -19.53
CA ALA A 68 0.85 7.88 -19.90
C ALA A 68 -0.11 8.83 -19.18
N PHE A 69 0.09 9.06 -17.87
CA PHE A 69 -0.70 10.00 -17.10
C PHE A 69 -0.58 11.44 -17.61
N ARG A 70 0.64 11.89 -17.93
CA ARG A 70 0.85 13.23 -18.52
C ARG A 70 0.10 13.40 -19.84
N ALA A 71 0.19 12.40 -20.73
CA ALA A 71 -0.52 12.41 -22.00
C ALA A 71 -2.05 12.41 -21.82
N TRP A 72 -2.56 11.56 -20.94
CA TRP A 72 -3.98 11.48 -20.60
C TRP A 72 -4.48 12.80 -20.00
N TYR A 73 -3.75 13.40 -19.05
CA TYR A 73 -4.15 14.64 -18.39
C TYR A 73 -4.24 15.81 -19.39
N LYS A 74 -3.25 15.93 -20.27
CA LYS A 74 -3.26 16.92 -21.35
C LYS A 74 -4.44 16.73 -22.30
N ALA A 75 -4.71 15.49 -22.70
CA ALA A 75 -5.81 15.19 -23.61
C ALA A 75 -7.20 15.49 -23.01
N ASN A 76 -7.39 15.28 -21.71
CA ASN A 76 -8.68 15.45 -21.05
C ASN A 76 -8.92 16.88 -20.52
N PHE A 77 -7.85 17.59 -20.12
CA PHE A 77 -7.98 18.89 -19.46
C PHE A 77 -7.33 20.05 -20.24
N GLY A 78 -6.64 19.78 -21.35
CA GLY A 78 -5.97 20.80 -22.16
C GLY A 78 -4.78 21.49 -21.46
N VAL A 79 -4.32 20.94 -20.34
CA VAL A 79 -3.30 21.51 -19.46
C VAL A 79 -2.15 20.53 -19.30
N ASP A 80 -0.92 21.04 -19.32
CA ASP A 80 0.27 20.23 -19.01
C ASP A 80 0.38 20.00 -17.49
N VAL A 81 0.80 18.79 -17.12
CA VAL A 81 1.08 18.41 -15.72
C VAL A 81 2.56 18.06 -15.57
N LEU A 82 3.23 18.70 -14.62
CA LEU A 82 4.55 18.31 -14.16
C LEU A 82 4.39 17.25 -13.08
N VAL A 83 5.03 16.09 -13.28
CA VAL A 83 5.00 14.99 -12.33
C VAL A 83 6.41 14.73 -11.85
N ASP A 84 6.64 14.95 -10.55
CA ASP A 84 7.93 14.70 -9.89
C ASP A 84 7.82 13.42 -9.06
N VAL A 85 8.68 12.45 -9.32
CA VAL A 85 8.72 11.18 -8.59
C VAL A 85 10.00 11.12 -7.77
N SER A 86 9.85 11.05 -6.45
CA SER A 86 10.93 10.72 -5.52
C SER A 86 10.95 9.21 -5.28
N TYR A 87 12.13 8.61 -5.34
CA TYR A 87 12.31 7.18 -5.09
C TYR A 87 12.82 6.98 -3.66
N GLU A 88 11.88 6.66 -2.78
CA GLU A 88 12.07 6.67 -1.33
C GLU A 88 12.35 5.26 -0.80
N ASP A 89 13.14 5.23 0.26
CA ASP A 89 13.47 4.04 1.01
C ASP A 89 12.27 3.58 1.85
N VAL A 90 11.90 2.31 1.71
CA VAL A 90 10.70 1.77 2.36
C VAL A 90 10.75 1.83 3.89
N MET A 91 11.93 1.70 4.50
CA MET A 91 12.08 1.71 5.96
C MET A 91 12.17 3.12 6.53
N MET A 92 12.74 4.05 5.77
CA MET A 92 12.94 5.43 6.23
C MET A 92 11.72 6.30 6.00
N PHE A 93 11.02 6.11 4.88
CA PHE A 93 9.92 6.99 4.49
C PHE A 93 8.81 7.03 5.54
N ALA A 94 8.37 5.87 6.03
CA ALA A 94 7.34 5.79 7.06
C ALA A 94 7.76 6.52 8.35
N ARG A 95 9.04 6.45 8.75
CA ARG A 95 9.55 7.15 9.94
C ARG A 95 9.57 8.67 9.81
N GLU A 96 9.70 9.17 8.58
CA GLU A 96 9.71 10.61 8.28
C GLU A 96 8.30 11.15 8.01
N LEU A 97 7.32 10.26 7.87
CA LEU A 97 5.92 10.63 7.71
C LEU A 97 5.40 11.31 8.98
N GLY A 98 4.54 12.32 8.81
CA GLY A 98 4.02 13.11 9.93
C GLY A 98 4.99 14.16 10.50
N VAL A 99 6.27 14.17 10.09
CA VAL A 99 7.22 15.23 10.47
C VAL A 99 6.99 16.47 9.60
N GLY A 100 6.11 17.35 10.07
CA GLY A 100 5.79 18.61 9.40
C GLY A 100 4.77 18.47 8.27
N LYS A 101 4.75 19.43 7.34
CA LYS A 101 3.79 19.43 6.23
C LYS A 101 4.14 18.34 5.22
N PRO A 102 3.17 17.51 4.79
CA PRO A 102 3.40 16.51 3.74
C PRO A 102 3.97 17.14 2.48
N LYS A 103 5.10 16.60 2.01
CA LYS A 103 5.80 17.05 0.79
C LYS A 103 5.25 16.42 -0.48
N TYR A 104 4.50 15.33 -0.35
CA TYR A 104 4.02 14.51 -1.45
C TYR A 104 2.50 14.55 -1.51
N ASP A 105 1.99 14.48 -2.74
CA ASP A 105 0.56 14.48 -3.01
C ASP A 105 0.04 13.03 -3.17
N VAL A 106 0.93 12.09 -3.53
CA VAL A 106 0.65 10.64 -3.62
C VAL A 106 1.77 9.84 -2.96
N TRP A 107 1.38 8.92 -2.07
CA TRP A 107 2.23 7.85 -1.57
C TRP A 107 1.96 6.58 -2.39
N TRP A 108 2.97 6.10 -3.10
CA TRP A 108 2.88 4.92 -3.97
C TRP A 108 3.90 3.84 -3.56
N GLY A 109 3.41 2.70 -3.09
CA GLY A 109 4.24 1.57 -2.65
C GLY A 109 4.51 1.58 -1.15
N GLY A 110 5.13 0.52 -0.65
CA GLY A 110 5.33 0.28 0.78
C GLY A 110 4.61 -0.98 1.24
N VAL A 111 4.68 -1.25 2.55
CA VAL A 111 3.94 -2.36 3.17
C VAL A 111 2.59 -1.86 3.71
N LEU A 112 1.60 -2.75 3.81
CA LEU A 112 0.25 -2.38 4.23
C LEU A 112 0.24 -1.78 5.64
N GLU A 113 1.07 -2.34 6.52
CA GLU A 113 1.20 -1.92 7.92
C GLU A 113 1.57 -0.42 8.04
N ASP A 114 2.40 0.11 7.14
CA ASP A 114 2.78 1.53 7.16
C ASP A 114 1.58 2.44 6.85
N PHE A 115 0.69 2.01 5.96
CA PHE A 115 -0.53 2.74 5.61
C PHE A 115 -1.56 2.69 6.74
N GLU A 116 -1.62 1.57 7.47
CA GLU A 116 -2.48 1.41 8.64
C GLU A 116 -1.97 2.23 9.84
N GLU A 117 -0.66 2.27 10.06
CA GLU A 117 -0.04 3.06 11.14
C GLU A 117 -0.18 4.57 10.91
N HIS A 118 -0.12 5.02 9.66
CA HIS A 118 -0.18 6.44 9.27
C HIS A 118 -1.51 6.82 8.61
N ALA A 119 -2.59 6.15 9.01
CA ALA A 119 -3.87 6.26 8.32
C ALA A 119 -4.51 7.67 8.45
N GLU A 120 -4.11 8.46 9.45
CA GLU A 120 -4.45 9.88 9.62
C GLU A 120 -3.73 10.82 8.65
N SER A 121 -2.60 10.37 8.08
CA SER A 121 -1.84 11.09 7.06
C SER A 121 -2.39 10.85 5.64
N LEU A 122 -3.35 9.94 5.49
CA LEU A 122 -3.98 9.57 4.21
C LEU A 122 -5.35 10.23 4.07
N LEU A 123 -5.61 10.76 2.87
CA LEU A 123 -6.93 11.30 2.53
C LEU A 123 -7.81 10.19 1.94
N ALA A 124 -9.03 10.10 2.44
CA ALA A 124 -10.04 9.21 1.88
C ALA A 124 -10.34 9.62 0.42
N PHE A 125 -10.29 8.65 -0.50
CA PHE A 125 -10.49 8.88 -1.92
C PHE A 125 -11.43 7.81 -2.50
N ASN A 126 -12.62 8.23 -2.94
CA ASN A 126 -13.54 7.33 -3.62
C ASN A 126 -13.20 7.30 -5.12
N SER A 127 -12.50 6.25 -5.56
CA SER A 127 -12.14 6.10 -6.96
C SER A 127 -13.38 5.87 -7.83
N THR A 128 -13.47 6.56 -8.96
CA THR A 128 -14.51 6.30 -9.97
C THR A 128 -14.39 4.91 -10.63
N GLN A 129 -13.28 4.20 -10.38
CA GLN A 129 -13.04 2.84 -10.86
C GLN A 129 -13.25 1.80 -9.76
N LYS A 130 -13.72 2.19 -8.57
CA LYS A 130 -13.89 1.28 -7.43
C LYS A 130 -14.86 0.14 -7.74
N ASP A 131 -16.01 0.45 -8.34
CA ASP A 131 -17.02 -0.57 -8.65
C ASP A 131 -16.52 -1.58 -9.67
N VAL A 132 -15.79 -1.09 -10.70
CA VAL A 132 -15.12 -1.95 -11.68
C VAL A 132 -14.11 -2.89 -11.01
N LEU A 133 -13.34 -2.40 -10.03
CA LEU A 133 -12.41 -3.24 -9.26
C LEU A 133 -13.14 -4.31 -8.44
N LEU A 134 -14.28 -3.96 -7.83
CA LEU A 134 -15.08 -4.89 -7.02
C LEU A 134 -15.80 -5.95 -7.87
N GLU A 135 -16.15 -5.63 -9.11
CA GLU A 135 -16.67 -6.61 -10.07
C GLU A 135 -15.60 -7.64 -10.48
N LEU A 136 -14.35 -7.19 -10.65
CA LEU A 136 -13.22 -8.06 -10.99
C LEU A 136 -12.75 -8.91 -9.81
N VAL A 137 -12.80 -8.37 -8.59
CA VAL A 137 -12.37 -9.02 -7.37
C VAL A 137 -13.50 -8.94 -6.32
N PRO A 138 -14.45 -9.89 -6.36
CA PRO A 138 -15.50 -9.97 -5.37
C PRO A 138 -14.92 -10.02 -3.95
N ASN A 139 -15.54 -9.31 -3.01
CA ASN A 139 -15.08 -9.14 -1.63
C ASN A 139 -13.79 -8.33 -1.44
N ALA A 140 -13.24 -7.73 -2.49
CA ALA A 140 -12.02 -6.91 -2.43
C ALA A 140 -10.80 -7.65 -1.87
N THR A 141 -10.68 -8.96 -2.10
CA THR A 141 -9.56 -9.77 -1.63
C THR A 141 -8.97 -10.67 -2.72
N VAL A 142 -7.65 -10.76 -2.78
CA VAL A 142 -6.90 -11.71 -3.62
C VAL A 142 -5.91 -12.46 -2.73
N LEU A 143 -5.96 -13.79 -2.71
CA LEU A 143 -5.10 -14.62 -1.84
C LEU A 143 -5.11 -14.19 -0.35
N ASN A 144 -6.29 -13.84 0.17
CA ASN A 144 -6.50 -13.29 1.52
C ASN A 144 -5.86 -11.91 1.79
N CYS A 145 -5.34 -11.23 0.75
CA CYS A 145 -4.87 -9.86 0.85
C CYS A 145 -5.96 -8.90 0.36
N HIS A 146 -6.26 -7.86 1.14
CA HIS A 146 -7.20 -6.81 0.74
C HIS A 146 -6.61 -5.94 -0.37
N ILE A 147 -7.40 -5.66 -1.41
CA ILE A 147 -6.98 -4.80 -2.54
C ILE A 147 -7.30 -3.31 -2.31
N MET A 148 -8.01 -3.00 -1.23
CA MET A 148 -8.31 -1.65 -0.76
C MET A 148 -8.63 -1.72 0.73
N GLU A 149 -8.67 -0.58 1.40
CA GLU A 149 -9.02 -0.51 2.81
C GLU A 149 -10.34 -1.24 3.13
N ALA A 150 -10.28 -2.18 4.08
CA ALA A 150 -11.41 -2.99 4.49
C ALA A 150 -12.41 -2.20 5.36
N ASN A 151 -13.66 -2.65 5.38
CA ASN A 151 -14.71 -2.14 6.28
C ASN A 151 -15.02 -0.63 6.16
N THR A 152 -14.71 -0.01 5.02
CA THR A 152 -15.03 1.40 4.73
C THR A 152 -15.69 1.56 3.36
N THR A 153 -16.61 2.53 3.27
CA THR A 153 -17.23 2.91 1.99
C THR A 153 -16.31 3.78 1.14
N THR A 154 -15.41 4.53 1.76
CA THR A 154 -14.44 5.40 1.09
C THR A 154 -13.03 5.04 1.54
N PRO A 155 -12.29 4.24 0.75
CA PRO A 155 -10.94 3.80 1.09
C PRO A 155 -9.95 4.96 1.12
N ARG A 156 -8.94 4.85 1.97
CA ARG A 156 -7.76 5.74 2.00
C ARG A 156 -6.62 5.25 1.13
N TRP A 157 -6.60 3.95 0.81
CA TRP A 157 -5.58 3.33 -0.02
C TRP A 157 -6.18 2.25 -0.91
N TYR A 158 -5.48 1.99 -2.02
CA TYR A 158 -5.77 0.93 -2.99
C TYR A 158 -4.47 0.20 -3.32
N ALA A 159 -4.51 -1.12 -3.33
CA ALA A 159 -3.40 -1.93 -3.79
C ALA A 159 -3.24 -1.75 -5.29
N TRP A 160 -1.99 -1.55 -5.73
CA TRP A 160 -1.66 -1.43 -7.15
C TRP A 160 -0.95 -2.69 -7.70
N CYS A 161 -0.41 -3.52 -6.80
CA CYS A 161 0.29 -4.74 -7.12
C CYS A 161 0.13 -5.74 -5.97
N LEU A 162 0.23 -7.03 -6.30
CA LEU A 162 0.38 -8.11 -5.34
C LEU A 162 1.77 -8.71 -5.51
N TYR A 163 2.60 -8.64 -4.47
CA TYR A 163 3.84 -9.41 -4.40
C TYR A 163 3.59 -10.67 -3.61
N ALA A 164 3.86 -11.81 -4.25
CA ALA A 164 3.86 -13.10 -3.57
C ALA A 164 5.33 -13.54 -3.40
N PRO A 165 5.80 -13.82 -2.18
CA PRO A 165 7.04 -14.56 -1.99
C PRO A 165 6.92 -15.91 -2.71
N CYS A 166 7.93 -16.27 -3.48
CA CYS A 166 7.96 -17.52 -4.24
C CYS A 166 9.26 -18.25 -3.96
N LEU A 167 9.20 -19.58 -4.00
CA LEU A 167 10.40 -20.41 -4.04
C LEU A 167 10.98 -20.37 -5.45
N LEU A 168 12.24 -19.98 -5.57
CA LEU A 168 13.02 -20.16 -6.78
C LEU A 168 13.99 -21.32 -6.54
N TYR A 169 14.01 -22.29 -7.43
CA TYR A 169 14.86 -23.47 -7.34
C TYR A 169 15.34 -23.91 -8.71
N ASP A 170 16.47 -24.60 -8.75
CA ASP A 170 16.98 -25.29 -9.93
C ASP A 170 16.35 -26.68 -10.01
N GLU A 171 15.51 -26.91 -11.03
CA GLU A 171 14.81 -28.18 -11.24
C GLU A 171 15.76 -29.37 -11.40
N ALA A 172 16.93 -29.18 -12.02
CA ALA A 172 17.91 -30.25 -12.23
C ALA A 172 18.62 -30.63 -10.93
N ALA A 173 18.86 -29.64 -10.06
CA ALA A 173 19.51 -29.85 -8.76
C ALA A 173 18.52 -30.31 -7.67
N MET A 174 17.22 -30.08 -7.85
CA MET A 174 16.17 -30.34 -6.86
C MET A 174 14.97 -31.07 -7.49
N PRO A 175 15.09 -32.38 -7.77
CA PRO A 175 14.02 -33.18 -8.39
C PRO A 175 12.80 -33.40 -7.48
N ASP A 176 12.92 -33.09 -6.19
CA ASP A 176 11.85 -33.19 -5.18
C ASP A 176 11.77 -31.88 -4.39
N PRO A 177 11.23 -30.79 -5.00
CA PRO A 177 11.15 -29.47 -4.38
C PRO A 177 10.11 -29.43 -3.25
N PRO A 178 10.25 -28.50 -2.29
CA PRO A 178 9.27 -28.35 -1.22
C PRO A 178 7.93 -27.88 -1.77
N ARG A 179 6.84 -28.47 -1.25
CA ARG A 179 5.47 -28.14 -1.66
C ARG A 179 4.81 -27.09 -0.76
N SER A 180 5.44 -26.77 0.37
CA SER A 180 4.99 -25.77 1.32
C SER A 180 6.18 -25.05 1.95
N TRP A 181 5.90 -23.90 2.57
CA TRP A 181 6.91 -23.19 3.37
C TRP A 181 7.41 -24.04 4.54
N ASP A 182 6.54 -24.84 5.15
CA ASP A 182 6.90 -25.73 6.26
C ASP A 182 7.88 -26.83 5.82
N GLU A 183 7.74 -27.34 4.59
CA GLU A 183 8.65 -28.36 4.06
C GLU A 183 10.09 -27.84 3.90
N LEU A 184 10.32 -26.53 3.83
CA LEU A 184 11.69 -25.96 3.80
C LEU A 184 12.47 -26.24 5.09
N ALA A 185 11.77 -26.47 6.20
CA ALA A 185 12.38 -26.90 7.45
C ALA A 185 12.77 -28.40 7.45
N HIS A 186 12.50 -29.15 6.39
CA HIS A 186 12.88 -30.56 6.35
C HIS A 186 14.42 -30.72 6.22
N PRO A 187 15.07 -31.64 6.95
CA PRO A 187 16.52 -31.87 6.86
C PRO A 187 17.08 -32.15 5.45
N ARG A 188 16.22 -32.50 4.48
CA ARG A 188 16.63 -32.76 3.08
C ARG A 188 17.12 -31.50 2.37
N PHE A 189 16.72 -30.33 2.89
CA PHE A 189 17.09 -29.02 2.37
C PHE A 189 18.18 -28.32 3.20
N GLU A 190 18.78 -29.03 4.16
CA GLU A 190 19.90 -28.51 4.93
C GLU A 190 21.03 -28.02 4.00
N ASN A 191 21.49 -26.78 4.20
CA ASN A 191 22.48 -26.09 3.37
C ASN A 191 22.10 -25.92 1.88
N LYS A 192 20.82 -26.11 1.51
CA LYS A 192 20.30 -25.95 0.14
C LYS A 192 19.33 -24.78 -0.01
N VAL A 193 18.94 -24.16 1.10
CA VAL A 193 18.05 -22.99 1.11
C VAL A 193 18.90 -21.75 1.29
N MET A 194 18.76 -20.80 0.37
CA MET A 194 19.23 -19.45 0.56
C MET A 194 18.02 -18.55 0.72
N ALA A 195 18.00 -17.77 1.80
CA ALA A 195 17.06 -16.69 1.98
C ALA A 195 17.84 -15.39 2.21
N PRO A 196 17.33 -14.24 1.76
CA PRO A 196 17.93 -12.94 2.07
C PRO A 196 18.12 -12.74 3.58
N ASN A 197 19.18 -12.01 3.96
CA ASN A 197 19.61 -11.88 5.35
C ASN A 197 18.57 -11.13 6.22
N PHE A 198 18.24 -11.71 7.38
CA PHE A 198 17.25 -11.22 8.34
C PHE A 198 17.85 -10.58 9.61
N MET A 199 19.17 -10.40 9.67
CA MET A 199 19.85 -9.98 10.89
C MET A 199 19.42 -8.57 11.35
N PRO A 200 19.07 -8.40 12.65
CA PRO A 200 18.81 -7.08 13.21
C PRO A 200 20.08 -6.24 13.16
N GLY A 201 20.04 -5.14 12.40
CA GLY A 201 21.16 -4.20 12.21
C GLY A 201 21.58 -3.97 10.75
N PHE A 202 21.08 -4.79 9.82
CA PHE A 202 21.16 -4.55 8.38
C PHE A 202 19.75 -4.37 7.82
N PRO A 203 19.57 -3.69 6.67
CA PRO A 203 18.24 -3.44 6.16
C PRO A 203 17.54 -4.75 5.84
N VAL A 204 16.50 -5.02 6.63
CA VAL A 204 15.59 -6.15 6.51
C VAL A 204 14.82 -5.96 5.21
N ASP A 205 14.86 -6.96 4.33
CA ASP A 205 13.88 -7.02 3.25
C ASP A 205 12.48 -7.15 3.91
N PRO A 206 11.63 -6.12 3.80
CA PRO A 206 10.37 -6.08 4.55
C PRO A 206 9.40 -7.18 4.12
N PHE A 207 9.59 -7.78 2.94
CA PHE A 207 8.70 -8.80 2.39
C PHE A 207 8.94 -10.21 2.92
N LEU A 208 9.96 -10.42 3.76
CA LEU A 208 10.47 -11.75 4.07
C LEU A 208 10.36 -12.18 5.54
N LYS A 209 9.73 -11.35 6.40
CA LYS A 209 9.60 -11.57 7.86
C LYS A 209 9.13 -12.98 8.25
N HIS A 210 8.26 -13.59 7.44
CA HIS A 210 7.71 -14.94 7.70
C HIS A 210 8.63 -16.08 7.22
N VAL A 211 9.40 -15.87 6.15
CA VAL A 211 10.33 -16.89 5.62
C VAL A 211 11.52 -17.06 6.55
N GLY A 212 12.07 -15.96 7.07
CA GLY A 212 13.17 -15.99 8.05
C GLY A 212 12.78 -16.66 9.38
N LEU A 213 11.54 -16.46 9.84
CA LEU A 213 11.03 -17.07 11.06
C LEU A 213 10.98 -18.60 10.95
N ALA A 214 10.53 -19.14 9.80
CA ALA A 214 10.44 -20.57 9.56
C ALA A 214 11.82 -21.25 9.56
N ILE A 215 12.82 -20.62 8.90
CA ILE A 215 14.19 -21.13 8.84
C ILE A 215 14.85 -21.07 10.23
N TYR A 216 14.70 -19.95 10.94
CA TYR A 216 15.24 -19.79 12.30
C TYR A 216 14.62 -20.78 13.29
N ALA A 217 13.31 -21.01 13.23
CA ALA A 217 12.64 -21.96 14.11
C ALA A 217 13.19 -23.39 13.94
N TYR A 218 13.53 -23.77 12.71
CA TYR A 218 14.19 -25.04 12.43
C TYR A 218 15.61 -25.12 12.99
N GLU A 219 16.44 -24.10 12.79
CA GLU A 219 17.81 -24.06 13.34
C GLU A 219 17.81 -24.04 14.88
N ALA A 220 16.92 -23.27 15.50
CA ALA A 220 16.73 -23.22 16.94
C ALA A 220 16.24 -24.56 17.51
N TRP A 221 15.34 -25.26 16.80
CA TRP A 221 14.94 -26.62 17.16
C TRP A 221 16.14 -27.57 17.11
N LYS A 222 16.95 -27.55 16.04
CA LYS A 222 18.17 -28.37 15.93
C LYS A 222 19.17 -28.09 17.06
N LEU A 223 19.36 -26.82 17.43
CA LEU A 223 20.26 -26.41 18.50
C LEU A 223 19.72 -26.71 19.91
N GLY A 224 18.41 -26.89 20.05
CA GLY A 224 17.75 -27.21 21.33
C GLY A 224 17.40 -28.69 21.53
N ASN A 225 17.47 -29.53 20.49
CA ASN A 225 16.91 -30.88 20.51
C ASN A 225 17.93 -32.02 20.68
N GLU A 226 18.84 -31.89 21.64
CA GLU A 226 19.43 -33.08 22.28
C GLU A 226 18.65 -33.52 23.54
N THR A 227 17.66 -32.76 24.03
CA THR A 227 17.01 -33.10 25.32
C THR A 227 15.49 -32.95 25.44
N LEU A 228 14.73 -32.56 24.40
CA LEU A 228 13.27 -32.47 24.50
C LEU A 228 12.55 -32.87 23.20
N GLY A 229 12.56 -34.17 22.91
CA GLY A 229 11.78 -34.81 21.85
C GLY A 229 12.12 -36.29 21.70
#